data_AF-A0A2B7WRT9-F1
#
_entry.id   AF-A0A2B7WRT9-F1
#
_cell.length_a   1.000
_cell.length_b   1.000
_cell.length_c   1.000
_cell.angle_alpha   90.00
_cell.angle_beta   90.00
_cell.angle_gamma   90.00
#
_symmetry.space_group_name_H-M   'P 1'
#
loop_
_entity.id
_entity.type
_entity.pdbx_description
1 polymer ?
#
loop_
_entity_poly.entity_id
_entity_poly.type
_entity_poly.pdbx_seq_one_letter_code
_entity_poly.pdbx_strand_id
1 'polypeptide(L)'
;MRLFGRKCGPYTVERYKKFISDPGSTLHKAIAKRRDVILFKGPSTYHGFDFPARPDRQILWDRAINAKFYGKGKPFEQEDFDKILGEASVVSDVPAIAFAEELVGMFPEVFRVRRDVEKWYDSFNTNVIASNYTWTVQILCYVFDPFLAAPPATTFLKLMYAMFNALDRAGLERNARQTYIQLYEMVKKLVPPERLLKYKLGSG
;
A
#
# COMPACT_ATOMS: atom_id res chain seq x y z
N MET A 1 37.49 5.67 -13.12
CA MET A 1 36.45 5.27 -14.09
C MET A 1 35.10 5.72 -13.51
N ARG A 2 34.61 6.89 -13.97
CA ARG A 2 33.33 7.51 -13.57
C ARG A 2 32.19 6.98 -14.45
N LEU A 3 30.95 7.32 -14.07
CA LEU A 3 29.63 7.02 -14.69
C LEU A 3 29.01 5.76 -14.02
N PHE A 4 28.05 5.82 -13.10
CA PHE A 4 26.75 6.50 -13.16
C PHE A 4 26.31 7.00 -11.78
N GLY A 5 26.51 8.29 -11.51
CA GLY A 5 25.72 9.03 -10.53
C GLY A 5 24.65 9.81 -11.30
N ARG A 6 23.48 9.22 -11.54
CA ARG A 6 22.30 10.01 -11.91
C ARG A 6 21.58 10.36 -10.61
N LYS A 7 21.93 11.53 -10.05
CA LYS A 7 21.05 12.25 -9.14
C LYS A 7 19.75 12.52 -9.91
N CYS A 8 18.68 11.79 -9.63
CA CYS A 8 17.35 12.15 -10.08
C CYS A 8 17.02 13.50 -9.42
N GLY A 9 17.12 14.59 -10.19
CA GLY A 9 16.64 15.90 -9.75
C GLY A 9 15.14 15.86 -9.45
N PRO A 10 14.61 16.84 -8.70
CA PRO A 10 13.20 16.87 -8.34
C PRO A 10 12.35 16.90 -9.61
N TYR A 11 11.61 15.82 -9.85
CA TYR A 11 10.59 15.77 -10.90
C TYR A 11 9.50 16.77 -10.51
N THR A 12 9.18 17.71 -11.41
CA THR A 12 8.23 18.80 -11.15
C THR A 12 6.79 18.37 -11.43
N VAL A 13 5.84 18.89 -10.64
CA VAL A 13 4.38 18.65 -10.74
C VAL A 13 3.84 18.77 -12.18
N GLU A 14 4.39 19.67 -12.98
CA GLU A 14 4.01 19.90 -14.38
C GLU A 14 4.38 18.73 -15.31
N ARG A 15 5.52 18.09 -15.07
CA ARG A 15 5.95 16.93 -15.85
C ARG A 15 5.08 15.70 -15.54
N TYR A 16 4.59 15.59 -14.30
CA TYR A 16 3.67 14.55 -13.88
C TYR A 16 2.27 14.69 -14.47
N LYS A 17 1.72 15.92 -14.54
CA LYS A 17 0.47 16.20 -15.27
C LYS A 17 0.53 15.70 -16.72
N LYS A 18 1.69 15.88 -17.38
CA LYS A 18 1.93 15.41 -18.75
C LYS A 18 1.96 13.86 -18.88
N PHE A 19 2.50 13.15 -17.89
CA PHE A 19 2.47 11.68 -17.86
C PHE A 19 1.07 11.11 -17.57
N ILE A 20 0.25 11.81 -16.76
CA ILE A 20 -1.14 11.40 -16.47
C ILE A 20 -2.03 11.61 -17.70
N SER A 21 -1.83 12.71 -18.44
CA SER A 21 -2.58 13.04 -19.66
C SER A 21 -2.20 12.19 -20.87
N ASP A 22 -1.10 11.44 -20.81
CA ASP A 22 -0.66 10.53 -21.88
C ASP A 22 -1.25 9.12 -21.66
N PRO A 23 -2.22 8.67 -22.47
CA PRO A 23 -2.84 7.34 -22.35
C PRO A 23 -1.84 6.18 -22.55
N GLY A 24 -0.72 6.44 -23.20
CA GLY A 24 0.33 5.46 -23.46
C GLY A 24 1.24 5.18 -22.27
N SER A 25 1.27 6.09 -21.28
CA SER A 25 2.27 6.06 -20.21
C SER A 25 2.05 4.93 -19.20
N THR A 26 3.14 4.42 -18.64
CA THR A 26 3.11 3.38 -17.59
C THR A 26 2.32 3.84 -16.36
N LEU A 27 2.38 5.14 -16.06
CA LEU A 27 1.62 5.76 -14.96
C LEU A 27 0.13 5.78 -15.26
N HIS A 28 -0.27 6.17 -16.47
CA HIS A 28 -1.68 6.16 -16.87
C HIS A 28 -2.24 4.73 -16.84
N LYS A 29 -1.50 3.74 -17.34
CA LYS A 29 -1.89 2.32 -17.29
C LYS A 29 -1.92 1.77 -15.86
N ALA A 30 -0.99 2.18 -15.00
CA ALA A 30 -0.97 1.80 -13.59
C ALA A 30 -2.15 2.42 -12.82
N ILE A 31 -2.44 3.71 -13.03
CA ILE A 31 -3.58 4.40 -12.42
C ILE A 31 -4.91 3.87 -12.96
N ALA A 32 -5.04 3.68 -14.28
CA ALA A 32 -6.28 3.22 -14.92
C ALA A 32 -6.69 1.80 -14.49
N LYS A 33 -5.72 0.95 -14.11
CA LYS A 33 -5.99 -0.40 -13.57
C LYS A 33 -6.12 -0.44 -12.05
N ARG A 34 -5.64 0.56 -11.30
CA ARG A 34 -5.55 0.53 -9.82
C ARG A 34 -6.60 1.41 -9.18
N ARG A 35 -7.24 0.90 -8.11
CA ARG A 35 -8.48 1.50 -7.56
C ARG A 35 -8.28 2.23 -6.22
N ASP A 36 -7.03 2.42 -5.78
CA ASP A 36 -6.69 2.87 -4.43
C ASP A 36 -5.66 4.02 -4.41
N VAL A 37 -5.24 4.45 -3.21
CA VAL A 37 -4.26 5.53 -3.01
C VAL A 37 -2.89 5.10 -3.53
N ILE A 38 -2.23 5.99 -4.28
CA ILE A 38 -0.95 5.73 -4.93
C ILE A 38 0.06 6.81 -4.51
N LEU A 39 1.14 6.41 -3.86
CA LEU A 39 2.30 7.26 -3.59
C LEU A 39 3.25 7.17 -4.79
N PHE A 40 3.75 8.29 -5.35
CA PHE A 40 4.52 8.30 -6.61
C PHE A 40 5.82 9.11 -6.55
N LYS A 41 6.85 8.62 -7.25
CA LYS A 41 8.21 9.14 -7.38
C LYS A 41 8.89 8.75 -8.71
N GLY A 42 8.27 7.92 -9.58
CA GLY A 42 8.93 7.28 -10.75
C GLY A 42 8.26 5.97 -11.26
N PRO A 43 8.83 5.24 -12.24
CA PRO A 43 8.09 4.23 -13.02
C PRO A 43 7.94 2.82 -12.39
N SER A 44 8.75 2.46 -11.40
CA SER A 44 8.73 1.12 -10.77
C SER A 44 7.62 1.01 -9.72
N THR A 45 6.83 -0.07 -9.70
CA THR A 45 5.66 -0.21 -8.80
C THR A 45 5.85 -1.32 -7.77
N TYR A 46 5.45 -1.06 -6.52
CA TYR A 46 5.22 -2.08 -5.49
C TYR A 46 3.72 -2.18 -5.20
N HIS A 47 3.16 -3.38 -5.33
CA HIS A 47 1.76 -3.71 -5.04
C HIS A 47 1.68 -4.75 -3.91
N GLY A 48 0.54 -4.83 -3.22
CA GLY A 48 0.27 -5.89 -2.24
C GLY A 48 0.44 -7.33 -2.76
N PHE A 49 0.40 -7.56 -4.08
CA PHE A 49 0.66 -8.88 -4.67
C PHE A 49 2.15 -9.22 -4.76
N ASP A 50 3.04 -8.22 -4.64
CA ASP A 50 4.49 -8.44 -4.57
C ASP A 50 4.92 -8.93 -3.19
N PHE A 51 4.07 -8.72 -2.17
CA PHE A 51 4.31 -9.17 -0.80
C PHE A 51 4.58 -10.67 -0.70
N PRO A 52 3.71 -11.59 -1.17
CA PRO A 52 3.96 -13.03 -1.09
C PRO A 52 5.17 -13.51 -1.91
N ALA A 53 5.61 -12.76 -2.92
CA ALA A 53 6.69 -13.15 -3.84
C ALA A 53 8.10 -12.75 -3.35
N ARG A 54 8.22 -12.03 -2.23
CA ARG A 54 9.49 -11.48 -1.72
C ARG A 54 9.72 -11.78 -0.23
N PRO A 55 10.16 -13.00 0.14
CA PRO A 55 10.33 -13.41 1.53
C PRO A 55 11.28 -12.52 2.35
N ASP A 56 12.32 -11.99 1.72
CA ASP A 56 13.25 -11.02 2.30
C ASP A 56 12.55 -9.75 2.76
N ARG A 57 11.60 -9.25 1.96
CA ARG A 57 10.80 -8.07 2.29
C ARG A 57 9.68 -8.37 3.27
N GLN A 58 9.15 -9.59 3.27
CA GLN A 58 8.12 -10.02 4.24
C GLN A 58 8.64 -9.93 5.67
N ILE A 59 9.90 -10.32 5.92
CA ILE A 59 10.53 -10.19 7.26
C ILE A 59 10.53 -8.72 7.71
N LEU A 60 10.87 -7.80 6.81
CA LEU A 60 10.92 -6.38 7.14
C LEU A 60 9.52 -5.80 7.36
N TRP A 61 8.54 -6.20 6.55
CA TRP A 61 7.14 -5.83 6.76
C TRP A 61 6.60 -6.36 8.09
N ASP A 62 6.89 -7.61 8.44
CA ASP A 62 6.47 -8.19 9.72
C ASP A 62 7.00 -7.38 10.90
N ARG A 63 8.28 -7.00 10.85
CA ARG A 63 8.92 -6.12 11.84
C ARG A 63 8.27 -4.73 11.88
N ALA A 64 8.00 -4.12 10.74
CA ALA A 64 7.34 -2.81 10.67
C ALA A 64 5.91 -2.87 11.26
N ILE A 65 5.16 -3.93 10.96
CA ILE A 65 3.81 -4.16 11.49
C ILE A 65 3.86 -4.35 13.02
N ASN A 66 4.79 -5.19 13.50
CA ASN A 66 5.00 -5.42 14.92
C ASN A 66 5.35 -4.11 15.67
N ALA A 67 6.21 -3.28 15.09
CA ALA A 67 6.62 -2.02 15.68
C ALA A 67 5.45 -1.02 15.76
N LYS A 68 4.72 -0.82 14.66
CA LYS A 68 3.64 0.18 14.57
C LYS A 68 2.40 -0.23 15.36
N PHE A 69 1.93 -1.47 15.20
CA PHE A 69 0.61 -1.87 15.69
C PHE A 69 0.64 -2.68 16.99
N TYR A 70 1.78 -3.28 17.33
CA TYR A 70 1.89 -4.17 18.48
C TYR A 70 2.93 -3.71 19.51
N GLY A 71 3.56 -2.56 19.32
CA GLY A 71 4.57 -2.01 20.23
C GLY A 71 5.81 -2.90 20.37
N LYS A 72 6.10 -3.74 19.37
CA LYS A 72 7.21 -4.69 19.38
C LYS A 72 8.33 -4.22 18.49
N GLY A 73 9.43 -3.77 19.10
CA GLY A 73 10.60 -3.24 18.39
C GLY A 73 10.54 -1.72 18.22
N LYS A 74 11.47 -1.19 17.41
CA LYS A 74 11.55 0.25 17.15
C LYS A 74 10.65 0.63 15.98
N PRO A 75 9.94 1.79 16.03
CA PRO A 75 9.27 2.35 14.88
C PRO A 75 10.22 2.43 13.68
N PHE A 76 9.71 2.10 12.50
CA PHE A 76 10.49 2.17 11.27
C PHE A 76 10.67 3.62 10.84
N GLU A 77 11.89 3.95 10.45
CA GLU A 77 12.23 5.25 9.87
C GLU A 77 12.33 5.14 8.34
N GLN A 78 12.53 6.28 7.69
CA GLN A 78 12.57 6.40 6.24
C GLN A 78 13.56 5.42 5.58
N GLU A 79 14.75 5.27 6.17
CA GLU A 79 15.81 4.40 5.66
C GLU A 79 15.43 2.92 5.73
N ASP A 80 14.56 2.53 6.65
CA ASP A 80 14.08 1.15 6.74
C ASP A 80 13.01 0.87 5.68
N PHE A 81 12.15 1.83 5.39
CA PHE A 81 11.20 1.73 4.28
C PHE A 81 11.90 1.75 2.92
N ASP A 82 13.02 2.46 2.76
CA ASP A 82 13.83 2.40 1.54
C ASP A 82 14.38 0.99 1.28
N LYS A 83 14.71 0.22 2.33
CA LYS A 83 15.12 -1.20 2.17
C LYS A 83 13.96 -2.08 1.72
N ILE A 84 12.75 -1.81 2.21
CA ILE A 84 11.53 -2.57 1.86
C ILE A 84 11.10 -2.28 0.42
N LEU A 85 10.99 -1.00 0.09
CA LEU A 85 10.44 -0.52 -1.17
C LEU A 85 11.50 -0.59 -2.28
N GLY A 86 12.77 -0.45 -1.95
CA GLY A 86 13.87 -0.44 -2.90
C GLY A 86 13.72 0.70 -3.89
N GLU A 87 13.84 0.40 -5.18
CA GLU A 87 13.63 1.37 -6.26
C GLU A 87 12.15 1.65 -6.57
N ALA A 88 11.22 1.07 -5.78
CA ALA A 88 9.80 1.28 -5.99
C ALA A 88 9.48 2.75 -5.85
N SER A 89 9.01 3.28 -6.96
CA SER A 89 8.70 4.67 -7.12
C SER A 89 7.19 4.89 -7.11
N VAL A 90 6.40 3.81 -7.09
CA VAL A 90 4.95 3.83 -6.94
C VAL A 90 4.59 2.84 -5.85
N VAL A 91 3.85 3.28 -4.84
CA VAL A 91 3.38 2.39 -3.78
C VAL A 91 1.88 2.54 -3.62
N SER A 92 1.19 1.41 -3.69
CA SER A 92 -0.26 1.35 -3.57
C SER A 92 -0.65 0.14 -2.73
N ASP A 93 -1.82 0.24 -2.09
CA ASP A 93 -2.45 -0.87 -1.37
C ASP A 93 -1.69 -1.29 -0.09
N VAL A 94 -2.23 -2.29 0.58
CA VAL A 94 -1.66 -2.96 1.76
C VAL A 94 -0.41 -3.73 1.34
N PRO A 95 0.69 -3.73 2.12
CA PRO A 95 0.83 -3.17 3.46
C PRO A 95 1.13 -1.66 3.53
N ALA A 96 1.63 -1.07 2.45
CA ALA A 96 2.19 0.28 2.49
C ALA A 96 1.17 1.37 2.87
N ILE A 97 -0.09 1.22 2.48
CA ILE A 97 -1.12 2.21 2.83
C ILE A 97 -1.35 2.33 4.35
N ALA A 98 -1.08 1.27 5.10
CA ALA A 98 -1.13 1.28 6.56
C ALA A 98 -0.01 2.15 7.18
N PHE A 99 1.01 2.49 6.39
CA PHE A 99 2.15 3.32 6.75
C PHE A 99 2.14 4.67 6.02
N ALA A 100 0.96 5.16 5.63
CA ALA A 100 0.87 6.41 4.86
C ALA A 100 1.43 7.64 5.64
N GLU A 101 1.34 7.66 6.96
CA GLU A 101 1.92 8.71 7.81
C GLU A 101 3.45 8.76 7.71
N GLU A 102 4.09 7.59 7.69
CA GLU A 102 5.53 7.44 7.58
C GLU A 102 6.02 7.67 6.14
N LEU A 103 5.23 7.21 5.16
CA LEU A 103 5.63 7.24 3.75
C LEU A 103 5.33 8.57 3.06
N VAL A 104 4.38 9.38 3.51
CA VAL A 104 4.01 10.66 2.83
C VAL A 104 5.18 11.64 2.71
N GLY A 105 6.14 11.59 3.65
CA GLY A 105 7.38 12.37 3.59
C GLY A 105 8.34 11.90 2.50
N MET A 106 8.35 10.59 2.19
CA MET A 106 9.26 9.97 1.23
C MET A 106 8.83 10.17 -0.23
N PHE A 107 7.53 10.34 -0.45
CA PHE A 107 6.90 10.43 -1.77
C PHE A 107 6.39 11.83 -2.04
N PRO A 108 7.00 12.59 -2.97
CA PRO A 108 6.63 13.98 -3.22
C PRO A 108 5.20 14.13 -3.74
N GLU A 109 4.59 13.09 -4.32
CA GLU A 109 3.23 13.14 -4.84
C GLU A 109 2.36 12.03 -4.28
N VAL A 110 1.10 12.37 -3.96
CA VAL A 110 0.09 11.43 -3.49
C VAL A 110 -1.15 11.54 -4.36
N PHE A 111 -1.43 10.46 -5.04
CA PHE A 111 -2.62 10.30 -5.86
C PHE A 111 -3.73 9.71 -5.03
N ARG A 112 -4.88 10.38 -5.07
CA ARG A 112 -6.10 9.88 -4.47
C ARG A 112 -7.09 9.51 -5.56
N VAL A 113 -7.35 8.22 -5.67
CA VAL A 113 -8.42 7.70 -6.51
C VAL A 113 -9.72 7.81 -5.74
N ARG A 114 -10.65 8.67 -6.14
CA ARG A 114 -11.98 8.69 -5.51
C ARG A 114 -12.81 7.51 -6.03
N ARG A 115 -13.14 6.59 -5.13
CA ARG A 115 -14.09 5.50 -5.36
C ARG A 115 -15.26 5.62 -4.37
N ASP A 116 -16.45 5.28 -4.85
CA ASP A 116 -17.63 5.12 -4.00
C ASP A 116 -17.38 4.05 -2.93
N VAL A 117 -17.77 4.35 -1.68
CA VAL A 117 -17.43 3.52 -0.50
C VAL A 117 -18.07 2.14 -0.60
N GLU A 118 -19.32 2.04 -1.04
CA GLU A 118 -20.01 0.76 -1.16
C GLU A 118 -19.42 -0.07 -2.30
N LYS A 119 -19.15 0.54 -3.45
CA LYS A 119 -18.45 -0.15 -4.55
C LYS A 119 -17.05 -0.61 -4.16
N TRP A 120 -16.35 0.15 -3.31
CA TRP A 120 -15.07 -0.27 -2.74
C TRP A 120 -15.27 -1.47 -1.81
N TYR A 121 -16.22 -1.38 -0.88
CA TYR A 121 -16.51 -2.41 0.10
C TYR A 121 -16.85 -3.74 -0.56
N ASP A 122 -17.74 -3.77 -1.56
CA ASP A 122 -18.12 -5.01 -2.25
C ASP A 122 -16.90 -5.72 -2.86
N SER A 123 -16.02 -4.94 -3.47
CA SER A 123 -14.78 -5.41 -4.05
C SER A 123 -13.77 -5.86 -3.00
N PHE A 124 -13.66 -5.13 -1.90
CA PHE A 124 -12.75 -5.46 -0.79
C PHE A 124 -13.21 -6.72 -0.07
N ASN A 125 -14.51 -6.82 0.23
CA ASN A 125 -15.09 -7.98 0.86
C ASN A 125 -14.93 -9.25 0.01
N THR A 126 -15.23 -9.15 -1.29
CA THR A 126 -15.14 -10.31 -2.20
C THR A 126 -13.70 -10.73 -2.48
N ASN A 127 -12.82 -9.77 -2.81
CA ASN A 127 -11.48 -10.10 -3.32
C ASN A 127 -10.39 -10.14 -2.26
N VAL A 128 -10.58 -9.46 -1.12
CA VAL A 128 -9.58 -9.37 -0.05
C VAL A 128 -10.04 -10.09 1.20
N ILE A 129 -11.21 -9.77 1.77
CA ILE A 129 -11.67 -10.44 2.99
C ILE A 129 -11.91 -11.92 2.68
N ALA A 130 -12.86 -12.25 1.81
CA ALA A 130 -13.27 -13.63 1.56
C ALA A 130 -12.11 -14.53 1.08
N SER A 131 -11.20 -14.00 0.25
CA SER A 131 -10.04 -14.76 -0.24
C SER A 131 -9.08 -15.19 0.87
N ASN A 132 -8.95 -14.39 1.94
CA ASN A 132 -8.11 -14.69 3.11
C ASN A 132 -8.75 -15.69 4.09
N TYR A 133 -10.03 -16.03 3.93
CA TYR A 133 -10.72 -17.06 4.75
C TYR A 133 -11.06 -18.32 3.97
N THR A 134 -10.35 -18.57 2.88
CA THR A 134 -10.43 -19.84 2.14
C THR A 134 -9.70 -20.94 2.89
N TRP A 135 -10.13 -22.19 2.71
CA TRP A 135 -9.50 -23.35 3.36
C TRP A 135 -7.99 -23.47 3.04
N THR A 136 -7.57 -23.06 1.85
CA THR A 136 -6.15 -23.02 1.45
C THR A 136 -5.35 -22.03 2.29
N VAL A 137 -5.88 -20.82 2.52
CA VAL A 137 -5.22 -19.81 3.37
C VAL A 137 -5.22 -20.25 4.83
N GLN A 138 -6.27 -20.92 5.31
CA GLN A 138 -6.28 -21.47 6.66
C GLN A 138 -5.20 -22.56 6.83
N ILE A 139 -5.02 -23.45 5.86
CA ILE A 139 -3.92 -24.43 5.87
C ILE A 139 -2.57 -23.71 5.88
N LEU A 140 -2.38 -22.68 5.06
CA LEU A 140 -1.15 -21.87 5.09
C LEU A 140 -0.89 -21.31 6.48
N CYS A 141 -1.88 -20.68 7.10
CA CYS A 141 -1.75 -20.06 8.43
C CYS A 141 -1.46 -21.07 9.56
N TYR A 142 -2.13 -22.21 9.57
CA TYR A 142 -2.05 -23.15 10.70
C TYR A 142 -1.00 -24.26 10.52
N VAL A 143 -0.65 -24.61 9.29
CA VAL A 143 0.24 -25.74 9.00
C VAL A 143 1.61 -25.29 8.50
N PHE A 144 1.69 -24.26 7.65
CA PHE A 144 2.96 -23.89 7.01
C PHE A 144 3.64 -22.71 7.69
N ASP A 145 2.89 -21.64 7.94
CA ASP A 145 3.37 -20.40 8.54
C ASP A 145 4.15 -20.59 9.86
N PRO A 146 3.76 -21.50 10.79
CA PRO A 146 4.53 -21.72 12.02
C PRO A 146 5.98 -22.18 11.79
N PHE A 147 6.31 -22.70 10.61
CA PHE A 147 7.65 -23.16 10.24
C PHE A 147 8.43 -22.12 9.41
N LEU A 148 7.85 -20.96 9.13
CA LEU A 148 8.49 -19.90 8.34
C LEU A 148 9.00 -18.77 9.23
N ALA A 149 10.22 -18.28 8.94
CA ALA A 149 10.79 -17.12 9.63
C ALA A 149 10.01 -15.82 9.36
N ALA A 150 9.34 -15.73 8.20
CA ALA A 150 8.34 -14.71 7.90
C ALA A 150 7.10 -15.39 7.31
N PRO A 151 6.03 -15.57 8.10
CA PRO A 151 4.81 -16.24 7.65
C PRO A 151 3.94 -15.27 6.85
N PRO A 152 3.82 -15.41 5.51
CA PRO A 152 3.16 -14.40 4.68
C PRO A 152 1.67 -14.25 4.99
N ALA A 153 0.94 -15.36 5.17
CA ALA A 153 -0.51 -15.31 5.38
C ALA A 153 -0.85 -14.74 6.77
N THR A 154 -0.14 -15.20 7.80
CA THR A 154 -0.25 -14.71 9.17
C THR A 154 0.15 -13.24 9.26
N THR A 155 1.24 -12.82 8.61
CA THR A 155 1.67 -11.41 8.61
C THR A 155 0.62 -10.51 7.96
N PHE A 156 0.04 -10.95 6.83
CA PHE A 156 -1.00 -10.20 6.14
C PHE A 156 -2.29 -10.09 6.97
N LEU A 157 -2.80 -11.21 7.51
CA LEU A 157 -3.98 -11.22 8.37
C LEU A 157 -3.77 -10.39 9.64
N LYS A 158 -2.59 -10.49 10.25
CA LYS A 158 -2.20 -9.67 11.40
C LYS A 158 -2.30 -8.17 11.07
N LEU A 159 -1.77 -7.74 9.93
CA LEU A 159 -1.92 -6.37 9.48
C LEU A 159 -3.40 -5.99 9.24
N MET A 160 -4.19 -6.85 8.63
CA MET A 160 -5.62 -6.59 8.43
C MET A 160 -6.36 -6.42 9.75
N TYR A 161 -6.14 -7.29 10.72
CA TYR A 161 -6.71 -7.17 12.05
C TYR A 161 -6.31 -5.88 12.75
N ALA A 162 -5.03 -5.52 12.70
CA ALA A 162 -4.57 -4.28 13.30
C ALA A 162 -5.15 -3.03 12.61
N MET A 163 -5.04 -2.96 11.28
CA MET A 163 -5.44 -1.80 10.49
C MET A 163 -6.96 -1.55 10.55
N PHE A 164 -7.76 -2.62 10.58
CA PHE A 164 -9.22 -2.55 10.61
C PHE A 164 -9.82 -2.69 12.02
N ASN A 165 -8.99 -2.71 13.06
CA ASN A 165 -9.40 -2.90 14.45
C ASN A 165 -10.34 -4.11 14.62
N ALA A 166 -9.93 -5.26 14.10
CA ALA A 166 -10.72 -6.49 14.04
C ALA A 166 -9.94 -7.66 14.65
N LEU A 167 -10.66 -8.71 15.07
CA LEU A 167 -10.07 -9.96 15.57
C LEU A 167 -10.46 -11.17 14.71
N ASP A 168 -11.43 -10.99 13.82
CA ASP A 168 -12.00 -12.03 13.00
C ASP A 168 -12.58 -11.44 11.70
N ARG A 169 -13.11 -12.33 10.85
CA ARG A 169 -13.75 -11.96 9.59
C ARG A 169 -14.90 -10.97 9.78
N ALA A 170 -15.77 -11.23 10.75
CA ALA A 170 -16.94 -10.40 11.01
C ALA A 170 -16.54 -8.98 11.44
N GLY A 171 -15.48 -8.84 12.22
CA GLY A 171 -14.87 -7.56 12.58
C GLY A 171 -14.33 -6.81 11.38
N LEU A 172 -13.64 -7.49 10.45
CA LEU A 172 -13.17 -6.86 9.20
C LEU A 172 -14.34 -6.33 8.38
N GLU A 173 -15.36 -7.15 8.16
CA GLU A 173 -16.57 -6.77 7.40
C GLU A 173 -17.29 -5.58 8.05
N ARG A 174 -17.42 -5.59 9.38
CA ARG A 174 -18.04 -4.51 10.16
C ARG A 174 -17.28 -3.19 10.06
N ASN A 175 -15.95 -3.24 10.17
CA ASN A 175 -15.11 -2.05 10.32
C ASN A 175 -14.55 -1.52 8.99
N ALA A 176 -14.62 -2.28 7.90
CA ALA A 176 -14.03 -1.95 6.61
C ALA A 176 -14.41 -0.55 6.10
N ARG A 177 -15.71 -0.25 6.07
CA ARG A 177 -16.22 1.03 5.59
C ARG A 177 -15.67 2.21 6.38
N GLN A 178 -15.73 2.10 7.71
CA GLN A 178 -15.27 3.15 8.61
C GLN A 178 -13.77 3.37 8.51
N THR A 179 -13.00 2.28 8.48
CA THR A 179 -11.53 2.31 8.33
C THR A 179 -11.13 2.98 7.00
N TYR A 180 -11.83 2.67 5.91
CA TYR A 180 -11.61 3.30 4.62
C TYR A 180 -11.84 4.82 4.69
N ILE A 181 -12.95 5.27 5.28
CA ILE A 181 -13.24 6.71 5.42
C ILE A 181 -12.15 7.40 6.27
N GLN A 182 -11.74 6.79 7.38
CA GLN A 182 -10.70 7.33 8.27
C GLN A 182 -9.36 7.46 7.54
N LEU A 183 -8.96 6.43 6.80
CA LEU A 183 -7.74 6.43 5.99
C LEU A 183 -7.76 7.57 4.96
N TYR A 184 -8.90 7.80 4.31
CA TYR A 184 -9.06 8.90 3.35
C TYR A 184 -8.94 10.28 4.00
N GLU A 185 -9.54 10.49 5.17
CA GLU A 185 -9.42 11.75 5.89
C GLU A 185 -8.02 11.95 6.48
N MET A 186 -7.36 10.88 6.94
CA MET A 186 -5.97 10.92 7.38
C MET A 186 -5.04 11.36 6.26
N VAL A 187 -5.09 10.71 5.08
CA VAL A 187 -4.28 11.08 3.91
C VAL A 187 -4.55 12.53 3.48
N LYS A 188 -5.80 12.98 3.54
CA LYS A 188 -6.19 14.36 3.22
C LYS A 188 -5.61 15.39 4.20
N LYS A 189 -5.44 15.03 5.47
CA LYS A 189 -4.79 15.91 6.48
C LYS A 189 -3.27 15.95 6.31
N LEU A 190 -2.68 14.82 5.94
CA LEU A 190 -1.22 14.68 5.79
C LEU A 190 -0.69 15.34 4.51
N VAL A 191 -1.47 15.35 3.43
CA VAL A 191 -1.04 15.81 2.12
C VAL A 191 -1.58 17.21 1.85
N PRO A 192 -0.70 18.23 1.66
CA PRO A 192 -1.12 19.55 1.22
C PRO A 192 -1.95 19.48 -0.08
N PRO A 193 -3.00 20.31 -0.24
CA PRO A 193 -3.88 20.27 -1.41
C PRO A 193 -3.17 20.34 -2.75
N GLU A 194 -2.01 21.00 -2.80
CA GLU A 194 -1.16 21.19 -3.99
C GLU A 194 -0.51 19.89 -4.46
N ARG A 195 -0.27 18.94 -3.55
CA ARG A 195 0.30 17.61 -3.82
C ARG A 195 -0.77 16.55 -4.07
N LEU A 196 -2.04 16.87 -3.82
CA LEU A 196 -3.16 15.92 -3.88
C LEU A 196 -3.78 15.89 -5.29
N LEU A 197 -3.30 14.97 -6.12
CA LEU A 197 -3.88 14.75 -7.45
C LEU A 197 -5.17 13.93 -7.32
N LYS A 198 -6.30 14.56 -7.65
CA LYS A 198 -7.63 13.93 -7.64
C LYS A 198 -7.82 13.19 -8.97
N TYR A 199 -7.74 11.86 -8.95
CA TYR A 199 -8.09 11.03 -10.10
C TYR A 199 -9.45 10.36 -9.85
N LYS A 200 -10.36 10.41 -10.83
CA LYS A 200 -11.64 9.68 -10.78
C LYS A 200 -11.54 8.50 -11.74
N LEU A 201 -11.81 7.29 -11.24
CA LEU A 201 -11.91 6.08 -12.07
C LEU A 201 -12.95 6.30 -13.18
N GLY A 202 -12.54 6.08 -14.44
CA GLY A 202 -13.37 6.27 -15.63
C GLY A 202 -13.24 7.61 -16.35
N SER A 203 -12.16 8.37 -16.10
CA SER A 203 -11.88 9.65 -16.80
C SER A 203 -10.98 9.48 -18.04
N GLY A 204 -10.91 8.28 -18.59
CA GLY A 204 -10.16 7.91 -19.79
C GLY A 204 -10.86 6.76 -20.49
#